data_AF-A0A846I192-F1
#
_entry.id   AF-A0A846I192-F1
#
_cell.length_a   1.000
_cell.length_b   1.000
_cell.length_c   1.000
_cell.angle_alpha   90.00
_cell.angle_beta   90.00
_cell.angle_gamma   90.00
#
_symmetry.space_group_name_H-M   'P 1'
#
loop_
_entity.id
_entity.type
_entity.pdbx_description
1 polymer ?
#
loop_
_entity_poly.entity_id
_entity_poly.type
_entity_poly.pdbx_seq_one_letter_code
_entity_poly.pdbx_strand_id
1 'polypeptide(L)' 'MLRGVIFGHMKDEIDYRSCNTFDELQVMIDEYVDYYNNFRYQWNLKKLTPIQFRNQLLMVP' A
#
# COMPACT_ATOMS: atom_id res chain seq x y z
N MET A 1 3.47 3.75 -10.14
CA MET A 1 3.09 3.90 -8.72
C MET A 1 4.30 4.49 -8.01
N LEU A 2 4.16 5.68 -7.39
CA LEU A 2 5.26 6.40 -6.74
C LEU A 2 5.78 5.59 -5.56
N ARG A 3 6.88 4.86 -5.77
CA ARG A 3 7.54 3.96 -4.80
C ARG A 3 7.83 4.65 -3.45
N GLY A 4 8.04 5.97 -3.46
CA GLY A 4 8.31 6.76 -2.25
C GLY A 4 7.10 7.04 -1.37
N VAL A 5 5.88 7.13 -1.93
CA VAL A 5 4.68 7.46 -1.15
C VAL A 5 4.27 6.29 -0.24
N ILE A 6 4.34 5.06 -0.77
CA ILE A 6 4.04 3.84 -0.01
C ILE A 6 5.00 3.70 1.17
N PHE A 7 6.31 3.82 0.91
CA PHE A 7 7.32 3.67 1.95
C PHE A 7 7.18 4.72 3.05
N GLY A 8 6.83 5.96 2.67
CA GLY A 8 6.56 7.05 3.61
C GLY A 8 5.39 6.77 4.54
N HIS A 9 4.27 6.27 4.03
CA HIS A 9 3.12 5.91 4.87
C HIS A 9 3.40 4.67 5.72
N MET A 10 4.05 3.66 5.13
CA MET A 10 4.35 2.40 5.80
C MET A 10 5.10 2.62 7.11
N LYS A 11 6.21 3.38 7.10
CA LYS A 11 7.04 3.61 8.29
C LYS A 11 6.30 4.30 9.45
N ASP A 12 5.21 5.02 9.16
CA ASP A 12 4.45 5.79 10.13
C ASP A 12 3.20 5.03 10.61
N GLU A 13 2.80 3.97 9.89
CA GLU A 13 1.54 3.25 10.10
C GLU A 13 1.72 1.81 10.59
N ILE A 14 2.87 1.18 10.37
CA ILE A 14 3.16 -0.17 10.87
C ILE A 14 4.18 -0.14 12.01
N ASP A 15 4.01 -1.03 12.98
CA ASP A 15 4.94 -1.21 14.10
C ASP A 15 6.07 -2.17 13.74
N TYR A 16 6.88 -1.83 12.74
CA TYR A 16 8.00 -2.66 12.30
C TYR A 16 9.09 -2.87 13.38
N ARG A 17 9.05 -2.08 14.46
CA ARG A 17 10.03 -2.15 15.56
C ARG A 17 9.73 -3.28 16.54
N SER A 18 8.52 -3.83 16.54
CA SER A 18 8.17 -4.98 17.38
C SER A 18 8.48 -6.33 16.71
N CYS A 19 8.84 -6.35 15.42
CA CYS A 19 9.32 -7.53 14.73
C CYS A 19 10.67 -7.99 15.31
N ASN A 20 10.74 -9.26 15.71
CA ASN A 20 11.94 -9.89 16.26
C ASN A 20 12.71 -10.69 15.20
N THR A 21 12.05 -11.03 14.10
CA THR A 21 12.63 -11.80 12.99
C THR A 21 12.43 -11.08 11.67
N PHE A 22 13.27 -11.42 10.70
CA PHE A 22 13.12 -10.93 9.33
C PHE A 22 11.80 -11.42 8.70
N ASP A 23 11.38 -12.64 9.01
CA ASP A 23 10.14 -13.23 8.49
C ASP A 23 8.91 -12.46 9.01
N GLU A 24 8.87 -12.10 10.29
CA GLU A 24 7.81 -11.23 10.86
C GLU A 24 7.76 -9.88 10.16
N LEU A 25 8.92 -9.27 9.91
CA LEU A 25 9.01 -8.00 9.20
C LEU A 25 8.50 -8.14 7.76
N GLN A 26 8.85 -9.22 7.07
CA GLN A 26 8.41 -9.47 5.71
C GLN A 26 6.89 -9.65 5.64
N VAL A 27 6.30 -10.45 6.53
CA VAL A 27 4.84 -10.64 6.63
C VAL A 27 4.14 -9.31 6.85
N MET A 28 4.62 -8.49 7.78
CA MET A 28 4.03 -7.19 8.08
C MET A 28 4.08 -6.24 6.87
N ILE A 29 5.19 -6.23 6.13
CA ILE A 29 5.34 -5.43 4.91
C ILE A 29 4.37 -5.92 3.82
N ASP A 30 4.28 -7.24 3.62
CA ASP A 30 3.41 -7.83 2.60
C ASP A 30 1.93 -7.53 2.89
N GLU A 31 1.50 -7.68 4.15
CA GLU A 31 0.15 -7.33 4.61
C GLU A 31 -0.15 -5.84 4.40
N TYR A 32 0.80 -4.96 4.73
CA TYR A 32 0.64 -3.52 4.53
C TYR A 32 0.53 -3.15 3.04
N VAL A 33 1.34 -3.77 2.19
CA VAL A 33 1.31 -3.54 0.74
C VAL A 33 -0.03 -3.99 0.14
N ASP A 34 -0.55 -5.14 0.58
CA ASP A 34 -1.87 -5.61 0.16
C ASP A 34 -2.97 -4.64 0.59
N TYR A 35 -2.96 -4.26 1.88
CA TYR A 35 -3.87 -3.24 2.42
C TYR A 35 -3.83 -1.94 1.61
N TYR A 36 -2.63 -1.41 1.38
CA TYR A 36 -2.44 -0.14 0.68
C TYR A 36 -2.97 -0.19 -0.75
N ASN A 37 -2.72 -1.30 -1.47
CA ASN A 37 -3.08 -1.42 -2.88
C ASN A 37 -4.57 -1.75 -3.11
N ASN A 38 -5.15 -2.57 -2.24
CA ASN A 38 -6.47 -3.14 -2.45
C ASN A 38 -7.56 -2.50 -1.60
N PHE A 39 -7.22 -1.85 -0.49
CA PHE A 39 -8.20 -1.41 0.51
C PHE A 39 -8.07 0.06 0.91
N ARG A 40 -6.92 0.70 0.72
CA ARG A 40 -6.72 2.12 1.04
C ARG A 40 -7.25 3.06 -0.03
N TYR A 41 -8.43 3.60 0.19
CA TYR A 41 -9.02 4.63 -0.67
C TYR A 41 -8.30 5.98 -0.51
N GLN A 42 -8.01 6.64 -1.64
CA GLN A 42 -7.26 7.91 -1.63
C GLN A 42 -8.02 9.04 -2.32
N TRP A 43 -8.07 10.21 -1.67
CA TRP A 43 -8.77 11.39 -2.19
C TRP A 43 -8.23 11.85 -3.55
N ASN A 44 -6.91 11.82 -3.73
CA ASN A 44 -6.24 12.14 -4.99
C ASN A 44 -6.45 11.09 -6.09
N LEU A 45 -6.94 9.90 -5.76
CA LEU A 45 -7.28 8.83 -6.70
C LEU A 45 -8.79 8.73 -6.95
N LYS A 46 -9.52 9.86 -6.90
CA LYS A 46 -10.98 9.89 -7.04
C LYS A 46 -11.70 9.00 -6.02
N LYS A 47 -11.13 8.85 -4.82
CA LYS A 47 -11.62 7.94 -3.77
C LYS A 47 -11.65 6.48 -4.25
N LEU A 48 -10.66 6.06 -5.02
CA LEU A 48 -10.41 4.67 -5.38
C LEU A 48 -9.16 4.16 -4.67
N THR A 49 -9.03 2.84 -4.61
CA THR A 49 -7.77 2.20 -4.23
C THR A 49 -6.76 2.27 -5.38
N PRO A 50 -5.44 2.15 -5.12
CA PRO A 50 -4.44 2.17 -6.17
C PRO A 50 -4.69 1.16 -7.29
N ILE A 51 -5.12 -0.06 -6.97
CA ILE A 51 -5.45 -1.09 -7.97
C ILE A 51 -6.73 -0.73 -8.75
N GLN A 52 -7.78 -0.28 -8.07
CA GLN A 52 -9.01 0.15 -8.76
C GLN A 52 -8.74 1.30 -9.74
N PHE A 53 -7.96 2.30 -9.31
CA PHE A 53 -7.56 3.41 -10.17
C PHE A 53 -6.74 2.94 -11.37
N ARG A 54 -5.76 2.05 -11.16
CA ARG A 54 -4.98 1.43 -12.25
C ARG A 54 -5.87 0.71 -13.24
N ASN A 55 -6.79 -0.13 -12.76
CA ASN A 55 -7.69 -0.89 -13.60
C ASN A 55 -8.60 0.03 -14.41
N GLN A 56 -9.14 1.09 -13.80
CA GLN A 56 -9.92 2.10 -14.52
C GLN A 56 -9.11 2.74 -15.66
N LEU A 57 -7.84 3.09 -15.43
CA LEU A 57 -6.98 3.67 -16.48
C LEU A 57 -6.70 2.69 -17.63
N LEU A 58 -6.56 1.40 -17.33
CA LEU A 58 -6.31 0.35 -18.33
C LEU A 58 -7.56 0.01 -19.16
N MET A 59 -8.75 0.39 -18.69
CA MET A 59 -10.02 0.21 -19.39
C MET A 59 -10.39 1.41 -20.27
N VAL A 60 -9.59 2.49 -20.26
CA VAL A 60 -9.77 3.60 -21.20
C VAL A 60 -9.22 3.17 -22.57
N PRO A 61 -10.01 3.22 -23.66
CA PRO A 61 -9.57 2.86 -25.01
C PRO A 61 -8.39 3.69 -25.51
#